data_AF-A0A7G1IDY3-F1
#
_entry.id   AF-A0A7G1IDY3-F1
#
_cell.length_a   1.000
_cell.length_b   1.000
_cell.length_c   1.000
_cell.angle_alpha   90.00
_cell.angle_beta   90.00
_cell.angle_gamma   90.00
#
_symmetry.space_group_name_H-M   'P 1'
#
loop_
_entity.id
_entity.type
_entity.pdbx_description
1 polymer ?
#
loop_
_entity_poly.entity_id
_entity_poly.type
_entity_poly.pdbx_seq_one_letter_code
_entity_poly.pdbx_strand_id
1 'polypeptide(L)'
;MVSEAGASVYSASAYAARELPELDVTLRGAVSIARRLQDPLAELVKIDPKSIGVGQYQHDVTPAVLARSLDAVVEDAVNAVGVDLNTASIPLLSRVSGISESLAEAIVAYRDKTGAFASRRALLEVPRLGPKAFEQCAGFLRIRDGDDPLDASGVHPEAYPVVHRILDRTGLSLAEIIGDAGALRSLRPADFADDRFGIPTVIDILAELEKPGRDPRPTFTTATFAAGVQKIADLKVGMVLEGW
;
A
#
# COMPACT_ATOMS: atom_id res chain seq x y z
N MET A 1 -9.54 1.93 -20.35
CA MET A 1 -8.58 0.89 -20.75
C MET A 1 -7.53 0.71 -19.67
N VAL A 2 -7.05 -0.52 -19.49
CA VAL A 2 -6.01 -0.90 -18.53
C VAL A 2 -4.81 -1.40 -19.34
N SER A 3 -3.59 -1.06 -18.93
CA SER A 3 -2.39 -1.56 -19.59
C SER A 3 -2.25 -3.08 -19.43
N GLU A 4 -1.89 -3.77 -20.51
CA GLU A 4 -1.58 -5.21 -20.50
C GLU A 4 -0.10 -5.50 -20.21
N ALA A 5 0.72 -4.46 -19.96
CA ALA A 5 2.16 -4.60 -19.75
C ALA A 5 2.48 -5.65 -18.67
N GLY A 6 3.29 -6.65 -19.02
CA GLY A 6 3.69 -7.72 -18.11
C GLY A 6 2.61 -8.76 -17.79
N ALA A 7 1.38 -8.66 -18.31
CA ALA A 7 0.32 -9.64 -18.06
C ALA A 7 0.66 -11.03 -18.63
N SER A 8 1.30 -11.06 -19.81
CA SER A 8 1.84 -12.29 -20.40
C SER A 8 2.94 -12.90 -19.53
N VAL A 9 3.84 -12.07 -19.00
CA VAL A 9 4.93 -12.49 -18.10
C VAL A 9 4.38 -13.06 -16.80
N TYR A 10 3.38 -12.39 -16.19
CA TYR A 10 2.66 -12.94 -15.03
C TYR A 10 2.05 -14.30 -15.37
N SER A 11 1.29 -14.41 -16.45
CA SER A 11 0.52 -15.62 -16.78
C SER A 11 1.37 -16.88 -16.96
N ALA A 12 2.60 -16.71 -17.48
CA ALA A 12 3.59 -17.76 -17.67
C ALA A 12 4.49 -18.00 -16.44
N SER A 13 4.35 -17.20 -15.37
CA SER A 13 5.19 -17.30 -14.18
C SER A 13 4.83 -18.52 -13.32
N ALA A 14 5.83 -19.03 -12.60
CA ALA A 14 5.61 -20.06 -11.58
C ALA A 14 4.68 -19.58 -10.45
N TYR A 15 4.68 -18.27 -10.15
CA TYR A 15 3.77 -17.69 -9.17
C TYR A 15 2.30 -17.81 -9.62
N ALA A 16 1.99 -17.37 -10.85
CA ALA A 16 0.63 -17.47 -11.38
C ALA A 16 0.16 -18.94 -11.53
N ALA A 17 1.08 -19.85 -11.85
CA ALA A 17 0.78 -21.27 -11.90
C ALA A 17 0.40 -21.86 -10.53
N ARG A 18 0.98 -21.35 -9.43
CA ARG A 18 0.59 -21.74 -8.07
C ARG A 18 -0.68 -21.04 -7.61
N GLU A 19 -0.87 -19.78 -7.99
CA GLU A 19 -2.03 -18.97 -7.60
C GLU A 19 -3.31 -19.44 -8.30
N LEU A 20 -3.21 -19.86 -9.56
CA LEU A 20 -4.33 -20.24 -10.44
C LEU A 20 -4.04 -21.56 -11.17
N PRO A 21 -3.90 -22.69 -10.43
CA PRO A 21 -3.44 -23.96 -11.00
C PRO A 21 -4.41 -24.52 -12.05
N GLU A 22 -5.71 -24.33 -11.85
CA GLU A 22 -6.77 -24.86 -12.71
C GLU A 22 -7.01 -24.05 -14.00
N LEU A 23 -6.38 -22.87 -14.14
CA LEU A 23 -6.55 -22.00 -15.31
C LEU A 23 -5.39 -22.18 -16.29
N ASP A 24 -5.69 -22.12 -17.59
CA ASP A 24 -4.65 -22.07 -18.61
C ASP A 24 -3.96 -20.68 -18.64
N VAL A 25 -2.82 -20.62 -19.33
CA VAL A 25 -1.98 -19.42 -19.41
C VAL A 25 -2.75 -18.21 -19.94
N THR A 26 -3.61 -18.37 -20.94
CA THR A 26 -4.33 -17.23 -21.54
C THR A 26 -5.34 -16.63 -20.56
N LEU A 27 -6.07 -17.47 -19.83
CA LEU A 27 -7.03 -17.02 -18.81
C LEU A 27 -6.35 -16.36 -17.61
N ARG A 28 -5.15 -16.80 -17.20
CA ARG A 28 -4.37 -16.13 -16.15
C ARG A 28 -4.03 -14.69 -16.52
N GLY A 29 -3.72 -14.43 -17.80
CA GLY A 29 -3.48 -13.07 -18.30
C GLY A 29 -4.70 -12.17 -18.13
N ALA A 30 -5.89 -12.67 -18.49
CA ALA A 30 -7.16 -11.96 -18.32
C ALA A 30 -7.48 -11.66 -16.84
N VAL A 31 -7.22 -12.62 -15.95
CA VAL A 31 -7.36 -12.40 -14.49
C VAL A 31 -6.45 -11.27 -14.00
N SER A 32 -5.21 -11.21 -14.48
CA SER A 32 -4.28 -10.14 -14.11
C SER A 32 -4.75 -8.77 -14.56
N ILE A 33 -5.27 -8.66 -15.79
CA ILE A 33 -5.82 -7.39 -16.31
C ILE A 33 -7.00 -6.92 -15.46
N ALA A 34 -7.91 -7.84 -15.09
CA ALA A 34 -9.07 -7.51 -14.26
C ALA A 34 -8.66 -7.06 -12.84
N ARG A 35 -7.72 -7.76 -12.21
CA ARG A 35 -7.20 -7.40 -10.87
C ARG A 35 -6.46 -6.08 -10.87
N ARG A 36 -5.73 -5.78 -11.94
CA ARG A 36 -5.03 -4.49 -12.11
C ARG A 36 -5.98 -3.30 -12.17
N LEU A 37 -7.21 -3.48 -12.68
CA LEU A 37 -8.23 -2.44 -12.61
C LEU A 37 -8.69 -2.17 -11.17
N GLN A 38 -8.75 -3.21 -10.34
CA GLN A 38 -9.20 -3.12 -8.94
C GLN A 38 -8.13 -2.49 -8.06
N ASP A 39 -6.90 -3.01 -8.13
CA ASP A 39 -5.74 -2.44 -7.45
C ASP A 39 -4.49 -2.65 -8.32
N PRO A 40 -4.03 -1.61 -9.04
CA PRO A 40 -2.85 -1.72 -9.87
C PRO A 40 -1.59 -2.11 -9.10
N LEU A 41 -1.42 -1.59 -7.87
CA LEU A 41 -0.22 -1.82 -7.08
C LEU A 41 -0.15 -3.28 -6.65
N ALA A 42 -1.23 -3.81 -6.07
CA ALA A 42 -1.28 -5.17 -5.56
C ALA A 42 -1.10 -6.24 -6.65
N GLU A 43 -1.44 -5.93 -7.90
CA GLU A 43 -1.27 -6.84 -9.03
C GLU A 43 0.08 -6.68 -9.73
N LEU A 44 0.58 -5.45 -9.93
CA LEU A 44 1.85 -5.20 -10.62
C LEU A 44 3.07 -5.70 -9.83
N VAL A 45 3.02 -5.69 -8.50
CA VAL A 45 4.11 -6.23 -7.65
C VAL A 45 4.37 -7.73 -7.83
N LYS A 46 3.42 -8.47 -8.44
CA LYS A 46 3.56 -9.89 -8.75
C LYS A 46 4.43 -10.17 -9.97
N ILE A 47 4.83 -9.13 -10.71
CA ILE A 47 5.63 -9.20 -11.92
C ILE A 47 7.03 -8.69 -11.61
N ASP A 48 8.06 -9.30 -12.20
CA ASP A 48 9.42 -8.73 -12.18
C ASP A 48 9.36 -7.30 -12.75
N PRO A 49 9.74 -6.25 -11.99
CA PRO A 49 9.57 -4.87 -12.42
C PRO A 49 10.16 -4.57 -13.80
N LYS A 50 11.29 -5.20 -14.16
CA LYS A 50 11.92 -5.03 -15.50
C LYS A 50 11.10 -5.61 -16.65
N SER A 51 10.08 -6.40 -16.33
CA SER A 51 9.18 -7.04 -17.29
C SER A 51 7.86 -6.27 -17.43
N ILE A 52 7.64 -5.26 -16.58
CA ILE A 52 6.62 -4.25 -16.80
C ILE A 52 7.19 -3.33 -17.88
N GLY A 53 6.85 -3.61 -19.13
CA GLY A 53 7.35 -2.86 -20.28
C GLY A 53 6.87 -1.42 -20.23
N VAL A 54 7.73 -0.50 -19.81
CA VAL A 54 7.41 0.93 -19.62
C VAL A 54 8.16 1.84 -20.59
N GLY A 55 9.08 1.30 -21.39
CA GLY A 55 9.86 2.07 -22.36
C GLY A 55 10.21 1.30 -23.64
N GLN A 56 10.31 2.02 -24.75
CA GLN A 56 10.55 1.47 -26.08
C GLN A 56 11.89 0.71 -26.19
N TYR A 57 12.93 1.20 -25.53
CA TYR A 57 14.31 0.68 -25.59
C TYR A 57 14.77 0.10 -24.25
N GLN A 58 13.84 -0.41 -23.44
CA GLN A 58 14.11 -0.97 -22.11
C GLN A 58 15.06 -2.18 -22.14
N HIS A 59 15.19 -2.84 -23.30
CA HIS A 59 16.13 -3.93 -23.51
C HIS A 59 17.55 -3.46 -23.88
N ASP A 60 17.72 -2.20 -24.26
CA ASP A 60 19.01 -1.62 -24.68
C ASP A 60 19.79 -1.02 -23.50
N VAL A 61 19.19 -0.98 -22.31
CA VAL A 61 19.84 -0.50 -21.08
C VAL A 61 20.47 -1.66 -20.30
N THR A 62 21.43 -1.33 -19.42
CA THR A 62 22.07 -2.34 -18.57
C THR A 62 21.05 -3.00 -17.63
N PRO A 63 20.81 -4.33 -17.72
CA PRO A 63 19.73 -4.99 -16.98
C PRO A 63 19.82 -4.83 -15.45
N ALA A 64 21.03 -4.84 -14.90
CA ALA A 64 21.25 -4.70 -13.46
C ALA A 64 20.90 -3.30 -12.93
N VAL A 65 21.18 -2.25 -13.73
CA VAL A 65 20.87 -0.86 -13.36
C VAL A 65 19.36 -0.64 -13.45
N LEU A 66 18.73 -1.14 -14.52
CA LEU A 66 17.28 -1.09 -14.71
C LEU A 66 16.54 -1.79 -13.57
N ALA A 67 16.92 -3.04 -13.25
CA ALA A 67 16.29 -3.81 -12.19
C ALA A 67 16.34 -3.06 -10.85
N ARG A 68 17.53 -2.59 -10.44
CA ARG A 68 17.70 -1.84 -9.19
C ARG A 68 16.84 -0.57 -9.16
N SER A 69 16.81 0.18 -10.25
CA SER A 69 16.03 1.41 -10.33
C SER A 69 14.53 1.15 -10.22
N LEU A 70 14.04 0.11 -10.89
CA LEU A 70 12.61 -0.24 -10.86
C LEU A 70 12.22 -0.87 -9.52
N ASP A 71 13.08 -1.69 -8.92
CA ASP A 71 12.86 -2.23 -7.58
C ASP A 71 12.73 -1.11 -6.54
N ALA A 72 13.58 -0.07 -6.61
CA ALA A 72 13.48 1.10 -5.73
C ALA A 72 12.14 1.84 -5.89
N VAL A 73 11.69 2.07 -7.12
CA VAL A 73 10.38 2.72 -7.38
C VAL A 73 9.22 1.87 -6.85
N VAL A 74 9.31 0.54 -6.95
CA VAL A 74 8.30 -0.37 -6.42
C VAL A 74 8.29 -0.35 -4.89
N GLU A 75 9.47 -0.37 -4.25
CA GLU A 75 9.59 -0.24 -2.79
C GLU A 75 9.00 1.09 -2.32
N ASP A 76 9.37 2.22 -2.93
CA ASP A 76 8.84 3.54 -2.58
C ASP A 76 7.32 3.59 -2.71
N ALA A 77 6.76 3.07 -3.82
CA ALA A 77 5.32 3.06 -4.05
C ALA A 77 4.56 2.20 -3.04
N VAL A 78 5.08 1.01 -2.72
CA VAL A 78 4.45 0.10 -1.75
C VAL A 78 4.47 0.68 -0.34
N ASN A 79 5.62 1.21 0.10
CA ASN A 79 5.75 1.76 1.44
C ASN A 79 4.98 3.08 1.59
N ALA A 80 4.88 3.91 0.55
CA ALA A 80 4.05 5.11 0.56
C ALA A 80 2.55 4.78 0.66
N VAL A 81 2.08 3.76 -0.06
CA VAL A 81 0.67 3.34 0.01
C VAL A 81 0.38 2.60 1.30
N GLY A 82 1.34 1.85 1.86
CA GLY A 82 1.17 0.96 3.00
C GLY A 82 0.38 -0.31 2.69
N VAL A 83 0.55 -1.33 3.50
CA VAL A 83 0.10 -2.70 3.20
C VAL A 83 -0.75 -3.25 4.34
N ASP A 84 -1.94 -3.75 4.03
CA ASP A 84 -2.79 -4.45 5.01
C ASP A 84 -2.20 -5.83 5.31
N LEU A 85 -1.71 -6.00 6.54
CA LEU A 85 -0.99 -7.19 6.99
C LEU A 85 -1.82 -8.48 6.89
N ASN A 86 -3.14 -8.37 7.08
CA ASN A 86 -4.03 -9.52 7.14
C ASN A 86 -4.52 -9.98 5.76
N THR A 87 -4.35 -9.16 4.73
CA THR A 87 -4.83 -9.48 3.37
C THR A 87 -3.72 -9.50 2.31
N ALA A 88 -2.56 -8.92 2.62
CA ALA A 88 -1.47 -8.83 1.65
C ALA A 88 -0.96 -10.21 1.20
N SER A 89 -0.56 -10.24 -0.07
CA SER A 89 0.10 -11.38 -0.69
C SER A 89 1.59 -11.38 -0.37
N ILE A 90 2.25 -12.54 -0.53
CA ILE A 90 3.71 -12.66 -0.38
C ILE A 90 4.45 -11.65 -1.27
N PRO A 91 4.16 -11.51 -2.58
CA PRO A 91 4.86 -10.52 -3.42
C PRO A 91 4.71 -9.08 -2.94
N LEU A 92 3.56 -8.70 -2.37
CA LEU A 92 3.35 -7.36 -1.85
C LEU A 92 4.13 -7.14 -0.55
N LEU A 93 4.08 -8.09 0.39
CA LEU A 93 4.83 -8.02 1.64
C LEU A 93 6.34 -7.96 1.41
N SER A 94 6.86 -8.69 0.41
CA SER A 94 8.29 -8.67 0.04
C SER A 94 8.80 -7.33 -0.49
N ARG A 95 7.90 -6.36 -0.73
CA ARG A 95 8.26 -4.98 -1.14
C ARG A 95 8.16 -3.98 0.01
N VAL A 96 7.74 -4.43 1.19
CA VAL A 96 7.72 -3.61 2.40
C VAL A 96 9.14 -3.52 2.97
N SER A 97 9.52 -2.34 3.45
CA SER A 97 10.84 -2.10 4.00
C SER A 97 11.15 -3.08 5.13
N GLY A 98 12.34 -3.68 5.08
CA GLY A 98 12.78 -4.68 6.07
C GLY A 98 12.17 -6.08 5.92
N ILE A 99 11.36 -6.35 4.90
CA ILE A 99 10.75 -7.68 4.65
C ILE A 99 11.37 -8.34 3.41
N SER A 100 12.09 -9.44 3.62
CA SER A 100 12.55 -10.32 2.54
C SER A 100 11.44 -11.28 2.10
N GLU A 101 11.59 -11.92 0.93
CA GLU A 101 10.65 -12.94 0.45
C GLU A 101 10.43 -14.07 1.46
N SER A 102 11.50 -14.58 2.07
CA SER A 102 11.44 -15.60 3.11
C SER A 102 10.74 -15.14 4.39
N LEU A 103 10.75 -13.83 4.69
CA LEU A 103 10.04 -13.27 5.83
C LEU A 103 8.56 -13.04 5.49
N ALA A 104 8.26 -12.58 4.28
CA ALA A 104 6.89 -12.48 3.77
C ALA A 104 6.17 -13.84 3.77
N GLU A 105 6.85 -14.91 3.34
CA GLU A 105 6.35 -16.29 3.45
C GLU A 105 6.08 -16.68 4.90
N ALA A 106 6.97 -16.34 5.82
CA ALA A 106 6.79 -16.65 7.25
C ALA A 106 5.62 -15.88 7.88
N ILE A 107 5.41 -14.62 7.49
CA ILE A 107 4.28 -13.80 7.93
C ILE A 107 2.96 -14.42 7.46
N VAL A 108 2.87 -14.78 6.17
CA VAL A 108 1.67 -15.42 5.60
C VAL A 108 1.43 -16.79 6.23
N ALA A 109 2.45 -17.61 6.37
CA ALA A 109 2.32 -18.92 7.02
C ALA A 109 1.89 -18.82 8.49
N TYR A 110 2.38 -17.80 9.21
CA TYR A 110 1.93 -17.52 10.57
C TYR A 110 0.44 -17.14 10.57
N ARG A 111 0.04 -16.16 9.75
CA ARG A 111 -1.36 -15.72 9.60
C ARG A 111 -2.29 -16.88 9.27
N ASP A 112 -1.92 -17.73 8.31
CA ASP A 112 -2.75 -18.86 7.88
C ASP A 112 -2.89 -19.91 8.99
N LYS A 113 -1.95 -19.98 9.93
CA LYS A 113 -1.96 -20.92 11.06
C LYS A 113 -2.66 -20.36 12.30
N THR A 114 -2.45 -19.09 12.64
CA THR A 114 -2.91 -18.48 13.91
C THR A 114 -4.14 -17.58 13.73
N GLY A 115 -4.48 -17.25 12.49
CA GLY A 115 -5.54 -16.30 12.16
C GLY A 115 -4.99 -14.89 11.91
N ALA A 116 -5.91 -13.93 11.82
CA ALA A 116 -5.55 -12.53 11.60
C ALA A 116 -4.74 -11.96 12.77
N PHE A 117 -3.76 -11.12 12.47
CA PHE A 117 -3.04 -10.33 13.46
C PHE A 117 -3.98 -9.28 14.05
N ALA A 118 -4.11 -9.28 15.38
CA ALA A 118 -4.91 -8.28 16.11
C ALA A 118 -4.12 -7.00 16.44
N SER A 119 -2.78 -7.08 16.48
CA SER A 119 -1.91 -5.93 16.67
C SER A 119 -0.58 -6.08 15.94
N ARG A 120 0.10 -4.97 15.62
CA ARG A 120 1.42 -4.99 14.98
C ARG A 120 2.43 -5.74 15.83
N ARG A 121 2.33 -5.63 17.17
CA ARG A 121 3.25 -6.30 18.10
C ARG A 121 3.27 -7.82 17.93
N ALA A 122 2.17 -8.43 17.47
CA ALA A 122 2.12 -9.86 17.19
C ALA A 122 3.07 -10.29 16.05
N LEU A 123 3.57 -9.37 15.22
CA LEU A 123 4.64 -9.64 14.26
C LEU A 123 5.91 -10.17 14.92
N LEU A 124 6.19 -9.80 16.18
CA LEU A 124 7.35 -10.30 16.92
C LEU A 124 7.26 -11.81 17.25
N GLU A 125 6.08 -12.41 17.08
CA GLU A 125 5.88 -13.85 17.22
C GLU A 125 6.16 -14.62 15.92
N VAL A 126 6.30 -13.91 14.79
CA VAL A 126 6.60 -14.52 13.49
C VAL A 126 8.05 -15.03 13.51
N PRO A 127 8.28 -16.31 13.16
CA PRO A 127 9.63 -16.86 13.12
C PRO A 127 10.57 -16.03 12.23
N ARG A 128 11.75 -15.71 12.77
CA ARG A 128 12.81 -14.92 12.11
C ARG A 128 12.51 -13.41 11.98
N LEU A 129 11.37 -12.93 12.47
CA LEU A 129 11.09 -11.49 12.56
C LEU A 129 11.71 -10.94 13.85
N GLY A 130 12.91 -10.37 13.73
CA GLY A 130 13.61 -9.76 14.87
C GLY A 130 13.19 -8.30 15.13
N PRO A 131 13.60 -7.71 16.27
CA PRO A 131 13.27 -6.33 16.63
C PRO A 131 13.66 -5.30 15.56
N LYS A 132 14.79 -5.51 14.86
CA LYS A 132 15.21 -4.60 13.80
C LYS A 132 14.31 -4.69 12.57
N ALA A 133 13.91 -5.89 12.16
CA ALA A 133 12.99 -6.06 11.06
C ALA A 133 11.63 -5.45 11.40
N PHE A 134 11.15 -5.66 12.63
CA PHE A 134 9.94 -5.02 13.14
C PHE A 134 10.02 -3.49 13.07
N GLU A 135 11.10 -2.89 13.56
CA GLU A 135 11.31 -1.43 13.50
C GLU A 135 11.33 -0.89 12.06
N GLN A 136 11.80 -1.67 11.08
CA GLN A 136 11.80 -1.21 9.68
C GLN A 136 10.43 -1.35 9.02
N CYS A 137 9.65 -2.39 9.35
CA CYS A 137 8.42 -2.69 8.63
C CYS A 137 7.14 -2.17 9.30
N ALA A 138 7.13 -2.00 10.62
CA ALA A 138 5.89 -1.85 11.38
C ALA A 138 5.06 -0.61 11.00
N GLY A 139 5.71 0.49 10.61
CA GLY A 139 5.01 1.72 10.18
C GLY A 139 4.32 1.59 8.82
N PHE A 140 4.73 0.63 7.99
CA PHE A 140 4.19 0.43 6.65
C PHE A 140 3.12 -0.67 6.60
N LEU A 141 3.06 -1.51 7.64
CA LEU A 141 2.05 -2.57 7.79
C LEU A 141 0.86 -2.05 8.56
N ARG A 142 -0.35 -2.25 8.07
CA ARG A 142 -1.59 -1.80 8.71
C ARG A 142 -2.46 -2.99 9.13
N ILE A 143 -3.18 -2.82 10.21
CA ILE A 143 -4.20 -3.75 10.67
C ILE A 143 -5.51 -2.98 10.77
N ARG A 144 -6.45 -3.33 9.89
CA ARG A 144 -7.83 -2.84 9.98
C ARG A 144 -8.55 -3.63 11.07
N ASP A 145 -9.36 -2.93 11.86
CA ASP A 145 -10.17 -3.52 12.93
C ASP A 145 -9.34 -4.30 13.96
N GLY A 146 -8.11 -3.85 14.23
CA GLY A 146 -7.24 -4.39 15.28
C GLY A 146 -7.59 -3.87 16.68
N ASP A 147 -6.88 -4.36 17.69
CA ASP A 147 -7.08 -3.97 19.09
C ASP A 147 -6.73 -2.50 19.35
N ASP A 148 -5.70 -1.99 18.65
CA ASP A 148 -5.25 -0.61 18.74
C ASP A 148 -5.59 0.17 17.45
N PRO A 149 -6.45 1.21 17.50
CA PRO A 149 -6.78 2.03 16.34
C PRO A 149 -5.56 2.65 15.63
N LEU A 150 -4.44 2.84 16.32
CA LEU A 150 -3.21 3.36 15.71
C LEU A 150 -2.59 2.38 14.71
N ASP A 151 -2.85 1.08 14.84
CA ASP A 151 -2.34 0.07 13.90
C ASP A 151 -2.97 0.21 12.50
N ALA A 152 -4.06 0.95 12.35
CA ALA A 152 -4.65 1.32 11.06
C ALA A 152 -4.00 2.57 10.42
N SER A 153 -3.15 3.29 11.14
CA SER A 153 -2.49 4.53 10.70
C SER A 153 -1.07 4.30 10.17
N GLY A 154 -0.42 5.33 9.63
CA GLY A 154 1.01 5.36 9.35
C GLY A 154 1.89 5.67 10.57
N VAL A 155 1.31 5.89 11.76
CA VAL A 155 2.08 6.17 12.98
C VAL A 155 2.89 4.92 13.34
N HIS A 156 4.21 5.08 13.43
CA HIS A 156 5.09 3.98 13.83
C HIS A 156 4.87 3.60 15.31
N PRO A 157 4.85 2.31 15.69
CA PRO A 157 4.65 1.88 17.09
C PRO A 157 5.61 2.49 18.10
N GLU A 158 6.82 2.86 17.67
CA GLU A 158 7.77 3.54 18.57
C GLU A 158 7.30 4.92 19.02
N ALA A 159 6.44 5.56 18.23
CA ALA A 159 5.92 6.90 18.46
C ALA A 159 4.54 6.90 19.15
N TYR A 160 3.99 5.75 19.52
CA TYR A 160 2.74 5.65 20.29
C TYR A 160 2.80 6.43 21.62
N PRO A 161 3.94 6.49 22.34
CA PRO A 161 4.07 7.36 23.51
C PRO A 161 3.82 8.85 23.20
N VAL A 162 4.12 9.34 21.99
CA VAL A 162 3.83 10.72 21.57
C VAL A 162 2.32 10.92 21.47
N VAL A 163 1.60 9.96 20.88
CA VAL A 163 0.13 9.99 20.80
C VAL A 163 -0.48 10.01 22.20
N HIS A 164 0.00 9.17 23.12
CA HIS A 164 -0.51 9.17 24.50
C HIS A 164 -0.32 10.54 25.18
N ARG A 165 0.82 11.23 24.99
CA ARG A 165 1.00 12.59 25.50
C ARG A 165 0.01 13.60 24.89
N ILE A 166 -0.35 13.43 23.63
CA ILE A 166 -1.38 14.26 22.97
C ILE A 166 -2.75 14.03 23.63
N LEU A 167 -3.12 12.77 23.88
CA LEU A 167 -4.36 12.42 24.58
C LEU A 167 -4.40 13.01 25.98
N ASP A 168 -3.32 12.85 26.76
CA ASP A 168 -3.22 13.38 28.13
C ASP A 168 -3.36 14.91 28.17
N ARG A 169 -2.79 15.61 27.17
CA ARG A 169 -2.82 17.08 27.10
C ARG A 169 -4.18 17.64 26.69
N THR A 170 -4.92 16.90 25.86
CA THR A 170 -6.23 17.29 25.33
C THR A 170 -7.38 16.83 26.22
N GLY A 171 -7.16 15.77 27.01
CA GLY A 171 -8.21 15.11 27.79
C GLY A 171 -9.19 14.31 26.92
N LEU A 172 -8.88 14.13 25.63
CA LEU A 172 -9.70 13.38 24.68
C LEU A 172 -9.25 11.91 24.64
N SER A 173 -10.18 11.02 24.37
CA SER A 173 -9.88 9.63 24.03
C SER A 173 -9.36 9.50 22.60
N LEU A 174 -8.71 8.38 22.30
CA LEU A 174 -8.20 8.10 20.95
C LEU A 174 -9.33 8.10 19.90
N ALA A 175 -10.50 7.58 20.26
CA ALA A 175 -11.67 7.55 19.39
C ALA A 175 -12.24 8.95 19.10
N GLU A 176 -12.09 9.89 20.02
CA GLU A 176 -12.58 11.27 19.86
C GLU A 176 -11.61 12.12 19.02
N ILE A 177 -10.30 11.91 19.17
CA ILE A 177 -9.31 12.74 18.49
C ILE A 177 -9.06 12.32 17.03
N ILE A 178 -9.22 11.03 16.71
CA ILE A 178 -9.03 10.53 15.34
C ILE A 178 -10.10 11.16 14.44
N GLY A 179 -9.64 11.83 13.37
CA GLY A 179 -10.53 12.55 12.46
C GLY A 179 -10.96 13.95 12.91
N ASP A 180 -10.68 14.36 14.14
CA ASP A 180 -10.98 15.72 14.61
C ASP A 180 -9.90 16.71 14.14
N ALA A 181 -10.04 17.14 12.89
CA ALA A 181 -9.17 18.14 12.28
C ALA A 181 -9.14 19.47 13.06
N GLY A 182 -10.20 19.82 13.78
CA GLY A 182 -10.27 21.06 14.56
C GLY A 182 -9.36 20.99 15.78
N ALA A 183 -9.53 19.95 16.59
CA ALA A 183 -8.68 19.69 17.75
C ALA A 183 -7.22 19.52 17.34
N LEU A 184 -6.93 18.67 16.35
CA LEU A 184 -5.56 18.36 15.91
C LEU A 184 -4.81 19.57 15.37
N ARG A 185 -5.46 20.42 14.56
CA ARG A 185 -4.82 21.64 14.01
C ARG A 185 -4.63 22.76 15.03
N SER A 186 -5.34 22.70 16.15
CA SER A 186 -5.14 23.66 17.26
C SER A 186 -3.89 23.34 18.10
N LEU A 187 -3.37 22.12 18.00
CA LEU A 187 -2.18 21.68 18.72
C LEU A 187 -0.92 22.27 18.10
N ARG A 188 0.04 22.62 18.96
CA ARG A 188 1.38 23.05 18.53
C ARG A 188 2.30 21.84 18.55
N PRO A 189 2.86 21.40 17.42
CA PRO A 189 3.73 20.21 17.37
C PRO A 189 4.93 20.29 18.31
N ALA A 190 5.49 21.48 18.52
CA ALA A 190 6.61 21.72 19.43
C ALA A 190 6.31 21.35 20.90
N ASP A 191 5.04 21.34 21.31
CA ASP A 191 4.65 20.98 22.68
C ASP A 191 4.75 19.45 22.94
N PHE A 192 4.87 18.63 21.88
CA PHE A 192 4.94 17.17 21.97
C PHE A 192 6.25 16.56 21.47
N ALA A 193 7.13 17.39 20.90
CA ALA A 193 8.44 16.98 20.45
C ALA A 193 9.38 16.74 21.65
N ASP A 194 10.30 15.79 21.49
CA ASP A 194 11.34 15.47 22.47
C ASP A 194 12.67 15.14 21.77
N ASP A 195 13.69 14.74 22.54
CA ASP A 195 15.02 14.40 22.02
C ASP A 195 15.01 13.23 21.02
N ARG A 196 13.98 12.39 21.07
CA ARG A 196 13.81 11.23 20.19
C ARG A 196 12.90 11.54 19.00
N PHE A 197 11.83 12.29 19.22
CA PHE A 197 10.81 12.63 18.22
C PHE A 197 10.77 14.12 17.98
N GLY A 198 11.41 14.56 16.90
CA GLY A 198 11.42 15.97 16.52
C GLY A 198 10.06 16.48 16.02
N ILE A 199 9.99 17.80 15.84
CA ILE A 199 8.80 18.50 15.30
C ILE A 199 8.26 17.88 14.00
N PRO A 200 9.09 17.52 12.98
CA PRO A 200 8.58 16.90 11.76
C PRO A 200 7.80 15.62 12.02
N THR A 201 8.31 14.74 12.88
CA THR A 201 7.63 13.49 13.27
C THR A 201 6.30 13.76 13.95
N VAL A 202 6.23 14.77 14.83
CA VAL A 202 4.97 15.14 15.46
C VAL A 202 3.96 15.68 14.44
N ILE A 203 4.42 16.48 13.46
CA ILE A 203 3.55 16.96 12.37
C ILE A 203 2.96 15.78 11.60
N ASP A 204 3.79 14.79 11.25
CA ASP A 204 3.35 13.60 10.54
C ASP A 204 2.35 12.78 11.37
N ILE A 205 2.60 12.64 12.69
CA ILE A 205 1.66 11.97 13.61
C ILE A 205 0.31 12.69 13.64
N LEU A 206 0.30 14.02 13.74
CA LEU A 206 -0.95 14.80 13.75
C LEU A 206 -1.72 14.66 12.42
N ALA A 207 -1.00 14.63 11.30
CA ALA A 207 -1.59 14.40 9.98
C ALA A 207 -2.20 12.99 9.86
N GLU A 208 -1.51 11.97 10.39
CA GLU A 208 -2.02 10.60 10.46
C GLU A 208 -3.23 10.48 11.40
N LEU A 209 -3.25 11.14 12.55
CA LEU A 209 -4.43 11.16 13.41
C LEU A 209 -5.62 11.87 12.74
N GLU A 210 -5.38 12.88 11.90
CA GLU A 210 -6.44 13.56 11.14
C GLU A 210 -7.05 12.62 10.10
N LYS A 211 -6.23 11.81 9.41
CA LYS A 211 -6.66 10.88 8.37
C LYS A 211 -5.82 9.59 8.40
N PRO A 212 -6.14 8.63 9.28
CA PRO A 212 -5.32 7.43 9.48
C PRO A 212 -5.16 6.62 8.20
N GLY A 213 -3.91 6.31 7.85
CA GLY A 213 -3.59 5.41 6.74
C GLY A 213 -4.06 5.95 5.39
N ARG A 214 -4.07 7.29 5.25
CA ARG A 214 -4.51 7.98 4.04
C ARG A 214 -3.80 7.40 2.82
N ASP A 215 -4.58 6.90 1.87
CA ASP A 215 -4.06 6.45 0.59
C ASP A 215 -3.50 7.65 -0.21
N PRO A 216 -2.22 7.64 -0.61
CA PRO A 216 -1.64 8.72 -1.41
C PRO A 216 -2.08 8.67 -2.89
N ARG A 217 -2.72 7.58 -3.33
CA ARG A 217 -3.19 7.42 -4.70
C ARG A 217 -4.37 8.36 -4.99
N PRO A 218 -4.52 8.81 -6.24
CA PRO A 218 -5.68 9.60 -6.63
C PRO A 218 -6.98 8.79 -6.47
N THR A 219 -8.07 9.47 -6.14
CA THR A 219 -9.38 8.84 -6.06
C THR A 219 -9.78 8.31 -7.45
N PHE A 220 -10.20 7.05 -7.50
CA PHE A 220 -10.68 6.45 -8.73
C PHE A 220 -11.91 7.21 -9.24
N THR A 221 -11.86 7.66 -10.49
CA THR A 221 -13.00 8.28 -11.17
C THR A 221 -13.36 7.39 -12.35
N THR A 222 -14.62 6.95 -12.41
CA THR A 222 -15.09 6.23 -13.59
C THR A 222 -15.11 7.18 -14.77
N ALA A 223 -14.51 6.77 -15.89
CA ALA A 223 -14.72 7.44 -17.16
C ALA A 223 -16.23 7.43 -17.43
N THR A 224 -16.85 8.60 -17.40
CA THR A 224 -18.27 8.72 -17.70
C THR A 224 -18.40 9.05 -19.17
N PHE A 225 -18.98 8.15 -19.95
CA PHE A 225 -19.51 8.55 -21.24
C PHE A 225 -20.54 9.65 -20.98
N ALA A 226 -20.47 10.75 -21.75
CA ALA A 226 -21.51 11.76 -21.67
C ALA A 226 -22.87 11.07 -21.87
N ALA A 227 -23.72 11.13 -20.85
CA ALA A 227 -24.98 10.43 -20.82
C ALA A 227 -25.80 10.81 -22.06
N GLY A 228 -26.18 9.81 -22.87
CA GLY A 228 -26.98 10.01 -24.08
C GLY A 228 -26.18 10.28 -25.36
N VAL A 229 -24.85 10.20 -25.35
CA VAL A 229 -24.01 10.26 -26.57
C VAL A 229 -23.52 8.86 -26.93
N GLN A 230 -24.21 8.18 -27.84
CA GLN A 230 -23.88 6.81 -28.31
C GLN A 230 -23.61 6.74 -29.81
N LYS A 231 -24.08 7.71 -30.58
CA LYS A 231 -23.92 7.81 -32.04
C LYS A 231 -23.56 9.24 -32.44
N ILE A 232 -23.00 9.40 -33.64
CA ILE A 232 -22.62 10.72 -34.18
C ILE A 232 -23.79 11.72 -34.14
N ALA A 233 -25.03 11.24 -34.33
CA ALA A 233 -26.24 12.07 -34.29
C ALA A 233 -26.53 12.70 -32.91
N ASP A 234 -25.91 12.19 -31.84
CA ASP A 234 -26.11 12.70 -30.48
C ASP A 234 -25.14 13.86 -30.16
N LEU A 235 -24.14 14.11 -31.03
CA LEU A 235 -23.18 15.20 -30.87
C LEU A 235 -23.80 16.55 -31.19
N LYS A 236 -23.57 17.53 -30.32
CA LYS A 236 -23.95 18.94 -30.54
C LYS A 236 -22.71 19.82 -30.53
N VAL A 237 -22.71 20.82 -31.41
CA VAL A 237 -21.64 21.84 -31.45
C VAL A 237 -21.51 22.49 -30.07
N GLY A 238 -20.29 22.49 -29.53
CA GLY A 238 -19.98 23.01 -28.20
C GLY A 238 -19.98 21.98 -27.07
N MET A 239 -20.27 20.70 -27.34
CA MET A 239 -20.09 19.63 -26.35
C MET A 239 -18.60 19.47 -26.00
N VAL A 240 -18.29 19.51 -24.71
CA VAL A 240 -17.00 19.07 -24.16
C VAL A 240 -17.18 17.63 -23.73
N LEU A 241 -16.49 16.72 -24.40
CA LEU A 241 -16.58 15.28 -24.16
C LEU A 241 -15.21 14.76 -23.75
N GLU A 242 -15.19 13.80 -22.83
CA GLU A 242 -13.99 13.06 -22.46
C GLU A 242 -13.74 11.99 -23.53
N GLY A 243 -12.75 12.24 -24.39
CA GLY A 243 -12.36 11.33 -25.48
C GLY A 243 -11.19 10.45 -25.07
N TRP A 244 -11.19 9.21 -25.56
CA TRP A 244 -10.05 8.30 -25.52
C TRP A 244 -9.23 8.42 -26.81
#